data_AF-A0A7W1QA56-F1
#
_entry.id   AF-A0A7W1QA56-F1
#
_cell.length_a   1.000
_cell.length_b   1.000
_cell.length_c   1.000
_cell.angle_alpha   90.00
_cell.angle_beta   90.00
_cell.angle_gamma   90.00
#
_symmetry.space_group_name_H-M   'P 1'
#
loop_
_entity.id
_entity.type
_entity.pdbx_description
1 polymer ?
#
loop_
_entity_poly.entity_id
_entity_poly.type
_entity_poly.pdbx_seq_one_letter_code
_entity_poly.pdbx_strand_id
1 'polypeptide(L)'
;MLVLERKQTGLNAEIIAAQEQLRSAHDTDRERLAAWVVDRQGDRPLPLLPGIERRIVDLEQERDALTTATERVLDEKERFVAKHRSRLVREASKARARAIERLEQTISACEEARAEAVDCVAAQRWAAEYPAESADASSLRVGFMKGGRLTTCLPEFRGLAVAGHVRFRRLHHPEAYRAKRRPIDGRVRARRRGPAGVEALHESFARRLVGRTLITGKSTSSINHGLGMDQARFVPDD
;
A
#
# COMPACT_ATOMS: atom_id res chain seq x y z
N MET A 1 -9.79 13.61 -8.14
CA MET A 1 -10.20 12.77 -9.29
C MET A 1 -11.44 11.99 -8.89
N LEU A 2 -11.36 11.06 -7.94
CA LEU A 2 -12.53 10.33 -7.40
C LEU A 2 -13.74 11.20 -6.99
N VAL A 3 -13.53 12.42 -6.49
CA VAL A 3 -14.62 13.35 -6.14
C VAL A 3 -15.33 13.91 -7.38
N LEU A 4 -14.59 14.27 -8.44
CA LEU A 4 -15.16 14.82 -9.67
C LEU A 4 -15.91 13.74 -10.46
N GLU A 5 -15.33 12.52 -10.52
CA GLU A 5 -15.97 11.36 -11.15
C GLU A 5 -17.30 11.02 -10.47
N ARG A 6 -17.31 10.95 -9.13
CA ARG A 6 -18.56 10.73 -8.38
C ARG A 6 -19.59 11.81 -8.64
N LYS A 7 -19.18 13.07 -8.69
CA LYS A 7 -20.07 14.19 -9.00
C LYS A 7 -20.66 14.06 -10.41
N GLN A 8 -19.84 13.67 -11.39
CA GLN A 8 -20.27 13.46 -12.77
C GLN A 8 -21.28 12.30 -12.88
N THR A 9 -21.03 11.19 -12.18
CA THR A 9 -22.00 10.08 -12.09
C THR A 9 -23.32 10.55 -11.47
N GLY A 10 -23.26 11.37 -10.42
CA GLY A 10 -24.44 11.97 -9.78
C GLY A 10 -25.26 12.83 -10.74
N LEU A 11 -24.61 13.77 -11.45
CA LEU A 11 -25.26 14.63 -12.43
C LEU A 11 -25.89 13.82 -13.57
N ASN A 12 -25.21 12.78 -14.06
CA ASN A 12 -25.78 11.91 -15.10
C ASN A 12 -27.03 11.16 -14.60
N ALA A 13 -27.02 10.68 -13.36
CA ALA A 13 -28.20 10.06 -12.76
C ALA A 13 -29.36 11.05 -12.60
N GLU A 14 -29.07 12.30 -12.19
CA GLU A 14 -30.07 13.36 -12.10
C GLU A 14 -30.65 13.74 -13.47
N ILE A 15 -29.82 13.81 -14.52
CA ILE A 15 -30.29 14.06 -15.90
C ILE A 15 -31.24 12.95 -16.34
N ILE A 16 -30.87 11.68 -16.13
CA ILE A 16 -31.72 10.53 -16.47
C ILE A 16 -33.05 10.59 -15.72
N ALA A 17 -33.02 10.90 -14.42
CA ALA A 17 -34.22 11.05 -13.62
C ALA A 17 -35.12 12.21 -14.11
N ALA A 18 -34.53 13.36 -14.44
CA ALA A 18 -35.28 14.51 -14.96
C ALA A 18 -35.88 14.22 -16.34
N GLN A 19 -35.19 13.46 -17.20
CA GLN A 19 -35.72 13.01 -18.49
C GLN A 19 -36.89 12.04 -18.33
N GLU A 20 -36.85 11.15 -17.34
CA GLU A 20 -37.99 10.27 -17.00
C GLU A 20 -39.17 11.08 -16.47
N GLN A 21 -38.92 12.09 -15.64
CA GLN A 21 -39.95 13.02 -15.18
C GLN A 21 -40.55 13.80 -16.34
N LEU A 22 -39.76 14.25 -17.32
CA LEU A 22 -40.26 14.95 -18.50
C LEU A 22 -41.23 14.08 -19.31
N ARG A 23 -40.91 12.78 -19.48
CA ARG A 23 -41.79 11.83 -20.17
C ARG A 23 -43.16 11.72 -19.51
N SER A 24 -43.20 11.58 -18.18
CA SER A 24 -44.47 11.45 -17.42
C SER A 24 -45.21 12.77 -17.19
N ALA A 25 -44.51 13.91 -17.24
CA ALA A 25 -45.11 15.24 -17.05
C ALA A 25 -46.11 15.60 -18.15
N HIS A 26 -45.89 15.14 -19.39
CA HIS A 26 -46.82 15.40 -20.50
C HIS A 26 -48.22 14.86 -20.24
N ASP A 27 -48.31 13.60 -19.80
CA ASP A 27 -49.59 12.96 -19.53
C ASP A 27 -50.22 13.54 -18.26
N THR A 28 -49.41 13.80 -17.22
CA THR A 28 -49.86 14.45 -15.98
C THR A 28 -50.45 15.85 -16.24
N ASP A 29 -49.78 16.69 -17.03
CA ASP A 29 -50.28 18.03 -17.35
C ASP A 29 -51.56 17.97 -18.20
N ARG A 30 -51.66 16.99 -19.11
CA ARG A 30 -52.86 16.75 -19.92
C ARG A 30 -54.04 16.32 -19.05
N GLU A 31 -53.83 15.38 -18.13
CA GLU A 31 -54.84 14.89 -17.19
C GLU A 31 -55.32 16.01 -16.26
N ARG A 32 -54.39 16.79 -15.69
CA ARG A 32 -54.73 17.93 -14.83
C ARG A 32 -55.53 18.99 -15.57
N LEU A 33 -55.14 19.31 -16.80
CA LEU A 33 -55.88 20.25 -17.63
C LEU A 33 -57.26 19.70 -18.01
N ALA A 34 -57.36 18.42 -18.36
CA ALA A 34 -58.62 17.77 -18.70
C ALA A 34 -59.59 17.79 -17.50
N ALA A 35 -59.13 17.43 -16.31
CA ALA A 35 -59.92 17.50 -15.08
C ALA A 35 -60.41 18.94 -14.81
N TRP A 36 -59.51 19.93 -14.91
CA TRP A 36 -59.90 21.33 -14.76
C TRP A 36 -60.92 21.80 -15.81
N VAL A 37 -60.84 21.32 -17.06
CA VAL A 37 -61.80 21.67 -18.12
C VAL A 37 -63.20 21.13 -17.82
N VAL A 38 -63.31 19.95 -17.19
CA VAL A 38 -64.58 19.34 -16.79
C VAL A 38 -65.21 20.11 -15.63
N ASP A 39 -64.44 20.37 -14.57
CA ASP A 39 -64.98 20.93 -13.33
C ASP A 39 -65.06 22.47 -13.37
N ARG A 40 -64.11 23.13 -14.05
CA ARG A 40 -63.91 24.59 -14.14
C ARG A 40 -63.89 25.32 -12.79
N GLN A 41 -63.55 24.61 -11.72
CA GLN A 41 -63.42 25.19 -10.40
C GLN A 41 -61.94 25.48 -10.09
N GLY A 42 -61.70 26.68 -9.54
CA GLY A 42 -60.37 27.13 -9.15
C GLY A 42 -59.48 27.59 -10.30
N ASP A 43 -58.23 27.91 -9.95
CA ASP A 43 -57.23 28.39 -10.90
C ASP A 43 -56.81 27.29 -11.88
N ARG A 44 -56.57 27.69 -13.13
CA ARG A 44 -56.07 26.78 -14.16
C ARG A 44 -54.70 26.22 -13.75
N PRO A 45 -54.48 24.90 -13.81
CA PRO A 45 -53.18 24.32 -13.45
C PRO A 45 -52.08 24.83 -14.39
N LEU A 46 -50.94 25.20 -13.81
CA LEU A 46 -49.73 25.55 -14.56
C LEU A 46 -49.00 24.27 -15.01
N PRO A 47 -48.48 24.23 -16.25
CA PRO A 47 -47.74 23.08 -16.76
C PRO A 47 -46.41 22.91 -16.01
N LEU A 48 -46.06 21.67 -15.68
CA LEU A 48 -44.79 21.31 -15.04
C LEU A 48 -43.63 21.30 -16.04
N LEU A 49 -43.93 21.06 -17.31
CA LEU A 49 -42.98 20.83 -18.39
C LEU A 49 -41.87 21.90 -18.51
N PRO A 50 -42.16 23.22 -18.55
CA PRO A 50 -41.11 24.24 -18.70
C PRO A 50 -40.08 24.23 -17.56
N GLY A 51 -40.50 23.86 -16.35
CA GLY A 51 -39.62 23.75 -15.19
C GLY A 51 -38.65 22.58 -15.31
N ILE A 52 -39.14 21.43 -15.78
CA ILE A 52 -38.33 20.22 -15.96
C ILE A 52 -37.34 20.39 -17.11
N GLU A 53 -37.77 20.96 -18.24
CA GLU A 53 -36.88 21.27 -19.37
C GLU A 53 -35.73 22.18 -18.95
N ARG A 54 -36.03 23.26 -18.22
CA ARG A 54 -35.01 24.17 -17.69
C ARG A 54 -34.04 23.43 -16.77
N ARG A 55 -34.54 22.56 -15.89
CA ARG A 55 -33.68 21.77 -14.99
C ARG A 55 -32.74 20.84 -15.75
N ILE A 56 -33.20 20.21 -16.83
CA ILE A 56 -32.35 19.37 -17.69
C ILE A 56 -31.23 20.21 -18.30
N VAL A 57 -31.55 21.37 -18.89
CA VAL A 57 -30.55 22.27 -19.48
C VAL A 57 -29.52 22.72 -18.43
N ASP A 58 -29.97 23.11 -17.24
CA ASP A 58 -29.08 23.53 -16.15
C ASP A 58 -28.12 22.38 -15.72
N LEU A 59 -28.65 21.15 -15.61
CA LEU A 59 -27.86 19.96 -15.28
C LEU A 59 -26.83 19.61 -16.36
N GLU A 60 -27.20 19.72 -17.64
CA GLU A 60 -26.29 19.50 -18.77
C GLU A 60 -25.16 20.52 -18.77
N GLN A 61 -25.48 21.81 -18.56
CA GLN A 61 -24.47 22.86 -18.42
C GLN A 61 -23.52 22.60 -17.25
N GLU A 62 -24.04 22.15 -16.10
CA GLU A 62 -23.20 21.81 -14.95
C GLU A 62 -22.27 20.61 -15.25
N ARG A 63 -22.79 19.57 -15.93
CA ARG A 63 -22.00 18.42 -16.39
C ARG A 63 -20.88 18.86 -17.33
N ASP A 64 -21.17 19.74 -18.27
CA ASP A 64 -20.19 20.20 -19.26
C ASP A 64 -19.11 21.08 -18.63
N ALA A 65 -19.50 21.95 -17.69
CA ALA A 65 -18.57 22.71 -16.88
C ALA A 65 -17.66 21.79 -16.03
N LEU A 66 -18.21 20.72 -15.46
CA LEU A 66 -17.45 19.73 -14.70
C LEU A 66 -16.46 18.94 -15.58
N THR A 67 -16.87 18.61 -16.81
CA THR A 67 -15.99 17.97 -17.82
C THR A 67 -14.81 18.88 -18.14
N THR A 68 -15.08 20.16 -18.46
CA THR A 68 -14.03 21.16 -18.75
C THR A 68 -13.07 21.33 -17.55
N ALA A 69 -13.60 21.37 -16.33
CA ALA A 69 -12.79 21.46 -15.12
C ALA A 69 -11.90 20.22 -14.93
N THR A 70 -12.43 19.03 -15.26
CA THR A 70 -11.68 17.77 -15.19
C THR A 70 -10.53 17.74 -16.20
N GLU A 71 -10.79 18.15 -17.44
CA GLU A 71 -9.76 18.27 -18.49
C GLU A 71 -8.62 19.20 -18.07
N ARG A 72 -8.94 20.39 -17.55
CA ARG A 72 -7.92 21.33 -17.04
C ARG A 72 -7.03 20.73 -15.96
N VAL A 73 -7.62 19.97 -15.02
CA VAL A 73 -6.84 19.29 -13.97
C VAL A 73 -5.97 18.16 -14.55
N LEU A 74 -6.43 17.47 -15.59
CA LEU A 74 -5.62 16.46 -16.28
C LEU A 74 -4.45 17.10 -17.02
N ASP A 75 -4.68 18.19 -17.75
CA ASP A 75 -3.63 18.95 -18.43
C ASP A 75 -2.57 19.48 -17.46
N GLU A 76 -2.99 20.03 -16.32
CA GLU A 76 -2.07 20.48 -15.27
C GLU A 76 -1.21 19.35 -14.72
N LYS A 77 -1.81 18.17 -14.51
CA LYS A 77 -1.08 16.98 -14.06
C LYS A 77 -0.10 16.47 -15.12
N GLU A 78 -0.51 16.46 -16.38
CA GLU A 78 0.36 16.08 -17.48
C GLU A 78 1.57 17.01 -17.56
N ARG A 79 1.34 18.34 -17.55
CA ARG A 79 2.40 19.34 -17.54
C ARG A 79 3.32 19.19 -16.34
N PHE A 80 2.76 18.92 -15.16
CA PHE A 80 3.53 18.68 -13.95
C PHE A 80 4.44 17.44 -14.10
N VAL A 81 3.90 16.32 -14.58
CA VAL A 81 4.66 15.09 -14.79
C VAL A 81 5.73 15.30 -15.86
N ALA A 82 5.40 15.94 -16.99
CA ALA A 82 6.35 16.26 -18.04
C ALA A 82 7.52 17.10 -17.50
N LYS A 83 7.22 18.16 -16.75
CA LYS A 83 8.23 19.05 -16.13
C LYS A 83 9.13 18.33 -15.12
N HIS A 84 8.61 17.35 -14.38
CA HIS A 84 9.33 16.70 -13.28
C HIS A 84 9.75 15.25 -13.59
N ARG A 85 9.58 14.78 -14.82
CA ARG A 85 9.78 13.37 -15.21
C ARG A 85 11.13 12.82 -14.78
N SER A 86 12.21 13.55 -15.06
CA SER A 86 13.58 13.13 -14.72
C SER A 86 13.78 12.98 -13.21
N ARG A 87 13.26 13.92 -12.41
CA ARG A 87 13.29 13.87 -10.95
C ARG A 87 12.47 12.69 -10.43
N LEU A 88 11.25 12.48 -10.94
CA LEU A 88 10.38 11.38 -10.52
C LEU A 88 11.04 10.01 -10.79
N VAL A 89 11.63 9.83 -11.96
CA VAL A 89 12.37 8.60 -12.32
C VAL A 89 13.56 8.37 -11.37
N ARG A 90 14.33 9.43 -11.07
CA ARG A 90 15.47 9.34 -10.15
C ARG A 90 15.04 8.97 -8.73
N GLU A 91 13.99 9.59 -8.21
CA GLU A 91 13.47 9.26 -6.86
C GLU A 91 12.89 7.84 -6.82
N ALA A 92 12.18 7.40 -7.86
CA ALA A 92 11.69 6.02 -7.96
C ALA A 92 12.84 4.99 -7.99
N SER A 93 13.90 5.27 -8.76
CA SER A 93 15.12 4.43 -8.79
C SER A 93 15.79 4.34 -7.43
N LYS A 94 15.92 5.48 -6.73
CA LYS A 94 16.47 5.53 -5.36
C LYS A 94 15.61 4.75 -4.36
N ALA A 95 14.29 4.88 -4.44
CA ALA A 95 13.36 4.13 -3.59
C ALA A 95 13.48 2.62 -3.84
N ARG A 96 13.58 2.20 -5.12
CA ARG A 96 13.83 0.81 -5.49
C ARG A 96 15.15 0.29 -4.93
N ALA A 97 16.24 1.04 -5.08
CA ALA A 97 17.55 0.63 -4.56
C ALA A 97 17.52 0.39 -3.04
N ARG A 98 16.88 1.29 -2.28
CA ARG A 98 16.67 1.12 -0.83
C ARG A 98 15.80 -0.08 -0.48
N ALA A 99 14.81 -0.39 -1.31
CA ALA A 99 13.98 -1.58 -1.10
C ALA A 99 14.77 -2.87 -1.32
N ILE A 100 15.62 -2.92 -2.35
CA ILE A 100 16.52 -4.05 -2.62
C ILE A 100 17.50 -4.23 -1.45
N GLU A 101 18.14 -3.17 -0.99
CA GLU A 101 19.06 -3.21 0.15
C GLU A 101 18.40 -3.80 1.41
N ARG A 102 17.15 -3.41 1.71
CA ARG A 102 16.40 -4.01 2.83
C ARG A 102 16.09 -5.49 2.62
N LEU A 103 15.78 -5.91 1.40
CA LEU A 103 15.54 -7.32 1.10
C LEU A 103 16.82 -8.14 1.27
N GLU A 104 17.95 -7.64 0.78
CA GLU A 104 19.27 -8.28 0.97
C GLU A 104 19.59 -8.46 2.45
N GLN A 105 19.39 -7.42 3.27
CA GLN A 105 19.57 -7.49 4.72
C GLN A 105 18.69 -8.55 5.38
N THR A 106 17.41 -8.61 4.99
CA THR A 106 16.47 -9.63 5.52
C THR A 106 16.89 -11.04 5.10
N ILE A 107 17.32 -11.24 3.84
CA ILE A 107 17.80 -12.54 3.36
C ILE A 107 19.03 -12.97 4.17
N SER A 108 20.01 -12.09 4.34
CA SER A 108 21.19 -12.39 5.16
C SER A 108 20.82 -12.74 6.60
N ALA A 109 19.89 -12.01 7.22
CA ALA A 109 19.41 -12.34 8.56
C ALA A 109 18.71 -13.71 8.62
N CYS A 110 17.91 -14.07 7.61
CA CYS A 110 17.30 -15.40 7.51
C CYS A 110 18.34 -16.51 7.31
N GLU A 111 19.38 -16.27 6.52
CA GLU A 111 20.48 -17.22 6.32
C GLU A 111 21.27 -17.46 7.61
N GLU A 112 21.55 -16.39 8.37
CA GLU A 112 22.16 -16.49 9.69
C GLU A 112 21.29 -17.29 10.67
N ALA A 113 19.98 -17.00 10.74
CA ALA A 113 19.05 -17.73 11.60
C ALA A 113 18.93 -19.20 11.19
N ARG A 114 18.97 -19.49 9.88
CA ARG A 114 18.99 -20.88 9.37
C ARG A 114 20.26 -21.61 9.78
N ALA A 115 21.42 -20.96 9.70
CA ALA A 115 22.68 -21.55 10.13
C ALA A 115 22.64 -21.87 11.63
N GLU A 116 22.14 -20.95 12.45
CA GLU A 116 21.95 -21.16 13.89
C GLU A 116 20.97 -22.32 14.19
N ALA A 117 19.87 -22.43 13.45
CA ALA A 117 18.94 -23.55 13.61
C ALA A 117 19.58 -24.91 13.27
N VAL A 118 20.40 -24.98 12.21
CA VAL A 118 21.15 -26.19 11.85
C VAL A 118 22.14 -26.57 12.95
N ASP A 119 22.86 -25.58 13.49
CA ASP A 119 23.79 -25.74 14.59
C ASP A 119 23.10 -26.29 15.86
N CYS A 120 21.93 -25.74 16.21
CA CYS A 120 21.12 -26.21 17.33
C CYS A 120 20.65 -27.66 17.14
N VAL A 121 20.20 -28.04 15.93
CA VAL A 121 19.80 -29.43 15.63
C VAL A 121 20.99 -30.38 15.72
N ALA A 122 22.16 -29.98 15.24
CA ALA A 122 23.38 -30.78 15.35
C ALA A 122 23.77 -30.99 16.83
N ALA A 123 23.70 -29.94 17.65
CA ALA A 123 23.96 -30.03 19.08
C ALA A 123 22.94 -30.94 19.80
N GLN A 124 21.65 -30.84 19.46
CA GLN A 124 20.60 -31.72 19.98
C GLN A 124 20.87 -33.20 19.66
N ARG A 125 21.24 -33.49 18.40
CA ARG A 125 21.58 -34.87 17.97
C ARG A 125 22.79 -35.41 18.73
N TRP A 126 23.86 -34.62 18.85
CA TRP A 126 25.04 -35.03 19.61
C TRP A 126 24.69 -35.32 21.08
N ALA A 127 23.92 -34.44 21.72
CA ALA A 127 23.51 -34.65 23.12
C ALA A 127 22.67 -35.92 23.30
N ALA A 128 21.84 -36.27 22.30
CA ALA A 128 21.07 -37.50 22.32
C ALA A 128 21.92 -38.77 22.09
N GLU A 129 22.96 -38.68 21.26
CA GLU A 129 23.85 -39.80 20.92
C GLU A 129 24.87 -40.12 22.03
N TYR A 130 25.29 -39.12 22.83
CA TYR A 130 26.35 -39.27 23.83
C TYR A 130 25.89 -38.88 25.25
N PRO A 131 25.10 -39.72 25.93
CA PRO A 131 24.68 -39.46 27.31
C PRO A 131 25.85 -39.59 28.30
N ALA A 132 26.19 -38.48 28.96
CA ALA A 132 26.99 -38.25 30.19
C ALA A 132 28.35 -38.93 30.42
N GLU A 133 28.56 -40.22 30.12
CA GLU A 133 29.77 -40.95 30.55
C GLU A 133 30.83 -41.12 29.46
N SER A 134 30.47 -40.96 28.18
CA SER A 134 31.38 -41.10 27.03
C SER A 134 31.56 -39.82 26.21
N ALA A 135 30.94 -38.71 26.65
CA ALA A 135 30.91 -37.44 25.94
C ALA A 135 32.22 -36.66 26.13
N ASP A 136 33.29 -37.05 25.43
CA ASP A 136 34.46 -36.19 25.30
C ASP A 136 34.08 -34.98 24.43
N ALA A 137 34.20 -33.76 24.97
CA ALA A 137 33.98 -32.52 24.25
C ALA A 137 34.88 -32.38 23.00
N SER A 138 35.99 -33.12 22.93
CA SER A 138 36.85 -33.20 21.75
C SER A 138 36.19 -33.94 20.56
N SER A 139 35.20 -34.80 20.82
CA SER A 139 34.44 -35.55 19.81
C SER A 139 33.40 -34.70 19.09
N LEU A 140 32.99 -33.56 19.68
CA LEU A 140 32.33 -32.45 18.99
C LEU A 140 33.34 -31.78 18.05
N ARG A 141 33.75 -32.50 17.00
CA ARG A 141 34.25 -31.89 15.77
C ARG A 141 33.08 -31.25 15.03
N VAL A 142 32.39 -30.33 15.71
CA VAL A 142 31.59 -29.34 15.01
C VAL A 142 32.61 -28.49 14.26
N GLY A 143 32.79 -28.80 12.99
CA GLY A 143 33.78 -28.16 12.14
C GLY A 143 33.67 -26.65 12.29
N PHE A 144 34.62 -26.07 13.02
CA PHE A 144 34.92 -24.64 13.00
C PHE A 144 33.66 -23.74 13.00
N MET A 145 32.91 -23.74 14.11
CA MET A 145 31.97 -22.66 14.40
C MET A 145 32.76 -21.35 14.59
N LYS A 146 32.96 -20.59 13.50
CA LYS A 146 33.60 -19.27 13.52
C LYS A 146 32.81 -18.33 14.45
N GLY A 147 33.35 -18.01 15.61
CA GLY A 147 32.92 -16.86 16.42
C GLY A 147 32.36 -17.12 17.83
N GLY A 148 32.53 -18.30 18.43
CA GLY A 148 32.21 -18.51 19.86
C GLY A 148 30.71 -18.65 20.21
N ARG A 149 29.83 -18.87 19.21
CA ARG A 149 28.37 -18.92 19.38
C ARG A 149 27.83 -20.16 20.12
N LEU A 150 28.64 -21.20 20.37
CA LEU A 150 28.28 -22.33 21.25
C LEU A 150 27.92 -21.87 22.68
N THR A 151 28.52 -20.77 23.15
CA THR A 151 28.26 -20.24 24.50
C THR A 151 26.86 -19.70 24.72
N THR A 152 26.07 -19.49 23.65
CA THR A 152 24.70 -18.98 23.74
C THR A 152 23.68 -20.10 23.94
N CYS A 153 23.85 -21.25 23.27
CA CYS A 153 22.88 -22.35 23.31
C CYS A 153 23.19 -23.39 24.39
N LEU A 154 24.44 -23.44 24.88
CA LEU A 154 24.90 -24.36 25.92
C LEU A 154 25.71 -23.61 26.98
N PRO A 155 25.05 -22.76 27.81
CA PRO A 155 25.74 -21.90 28.77
C PRO A 155 26.56 -22.68 29.81
N GLU A 156 26.15 -23.91 30.14
CA GLU A 156 26.82 -24.79 31.11
C GLU A 156 28.17 -25.33 30.60
N PHE A 157 28.42 -25.29 29.29
CA PHE A 157 29.67 -25.75 28.68
C PHE A 157 30.74 -24.66 28.53
N ARG A 158 30.54 -23.47 29.13
CA ARG A 158 31.50 -22.35 29.08
C ARG A 158 32.91 -22.70 29.56
N GLY A 159 33.05 -23.69 30.46
CA GLY A 159 34.35 -24.13 30.97
C GLY A 159 35.21 -24.90 29.96
N LEU A 160 34.61 -25.57 28.98
CA LEU A 160 35.31 -26.41 28.01
C LEU A 160 35.79 -25.64 26.77
N ALA A 161 35.13 -24.53 26.41
CA ALA A 161 35.50 -23.70 25.27
C ALA A 161 36.82 -22.90 25.47
N VAL A 162 37.29 -22.75 26.71
CA VAL A 162 38.51 -22.00 27.03
C VAL A 162 39.78 -22.79 26.68
N ALA A 163 39.72 -24.12 26.66
CA ALA A 163 40.89 -24.97 26.36
C ALA A 163 41.26 -25.00 24.87
N GLY A 164 40.36 -24.59 23.97
CA GLY A 164 40.55 -24.62 22.51
C GLY A 164 41.00 -23.30 21.87
N HIS A 165 41.44 -22.29 22.65
CA HIS A 165 41.99 -21.04 22.13
C HIS A 165 43.41 -21.24 21.54
N VAL A 166 43.51 -22.12 20.54
CA VAL A 166 44.68 -22.21 19.66
C VAL A 166 44.68 -20.95 18.79
N ARG A 167 45.77 -20.19 18.88
CA ARG A 167 46.07 -18.95 18.14
C ARG A 167 45.82 -19.10 16.62
N PHE A 168 44.61 -18.85 16.16
CA PHE A 168 44.38 -18.56 14.75
C PHE A 168 44.74 -17.09 14.49
N ARG A 169 46.00 -16.90 14.11
CA ARG A 169 46.51 -15.69 13.49
C ARG A 169 45.58 -15.32 12.34
N ARG A 170 44.86 -14.21 12.52
CA ARG A 170 43.97 -13.56 11.54
C ARG A 170 44.65 -13.47 10.17
N LEU A 171 44.27 -14.33 9.23
CA LEU A 171 44.44 -14.12 7.79
C LEU A 171 43.11 -13.71 7.15
N HIS A 172 42.37 -12.84 7.82
CA HIS A 172 41.28 -12.10 7.19
C HIS A 172 41.75 -10.67 7.06
N HIS A 173 42.17 -10.33 5.84
CA HIS A 173 42.57 -9.01 5.40
C HIS A 173 41.30 -8.32 4.83
N PRO A 174 40.59 -7.48 5.61
CA PRO A 174 39.38 -6.81 5.14
C PRO A 174 39.63 -5.71 4.10
N GLU A 175 40.89 -5.47 3.71
CA GLU A 175 41.24 -4.43 2.73
C GLU A 175 41.17 -4.89 1.26
N ALA A 176 41.15 -6.20 0.99
CA ALA A 176 41.21 -6.71 -0.39
C ALA A 176 39.90 -6.52 -1.20
N TYR A 177 38.76 -6.22 -0.54
CA TYR A 177 37.48 -6.01 -1.24
C TYR A 177 37.06 -4.53 -1.38
N ARG A 178 37.84 -3.56 -0.90
CA ARG A 178 37.56 -2.13 -1.10
C ARG A 178 38.28 -1.50 -2.31
N ALA A 179 39.18 -2.22 -2.98
CA ALA A 179 40.07 -1.66 -4.00
C ALA A 179 39.56 -1.63 -5.46
N LYS A 180 38.28 -1.88 -5.75
CA LYS A 180 37.75 -1.80 -7.14
C LYS A 180 36.51 -0.93 -7.35
N ARG A 181 36.21 0.01 -6.44
CA ARG A 181 35.34 1.15 -6.80
C ARG A 181 36.23 2.24 -7.38
N ARG A 182 36.36 2.25 -8.72
CA ARG A 182 36.96 3.38 -9.44
C ARG A 182 36.32 4.68 -8.93
N PRO A 183 37.09 5.72 -8.60
CA PRO A 183 36.53 7.04 -8.41
C PRO A 183 35.89 7.44 -9.75
N ILE A 184 34.57 7.64 -9.76
CA ILE A 184 33.94 8.39 -10.84
C ILE A 184 34.40 9.82 -10.62
N ASP A 185 35.55 10.13 -11.23
CA ASP A 185 36.12 11.45 -11.30
C ASP A 185 35.26 12.26 -12.27
N GLY A 186 34.18 12.83 -11.71
CA GLY A 186 33.16 13.56 -12.43
C GLY A 186 32.79 14.80 -11.64
N ARG A 187 33.71 15.76 -11.59
CA ARG A 187 33.54 17.17 -11.18
C ARG A 187 32.07 17.61 -11.02
N VAL A 188 31.51 17.45 -9.82
CA VAL A 188 30.30 18.20 -9.44
C VAL A 188 30.77 19.51 -8.83
N ARG A 189 30.83 20.54 -9.68
CA ARG A 189 31.06 21.93 -9.27
C ARG A 189 30.11 22.29 -8.12
N ALA A 190 30.70 22.71 -7.01
CA ALA A 190 30.01 23.36 -5.90
C ALA A 190 29.20 24.55 -6.43
N ARG A 191 27.87 24.42 -6.50
CA ARG A 191 26.98 25.57 -6.65
C ARG A 191 26.74 26.16 -5.28
N ARG A 192 27.16 27.43 -5.17
CA ARG A 192 26.97 28.33 -4.04
C ARG A 192 25.52 28.26 -3.50
N ARG A 193 25.43 28.21 -2.18
CA ARG A 193 24.23 28.58 -1.41
C ARG A 193 23.83 30.01 -1.77
N GLY A 194 22.57 30.16 -2.19
CA GLY A 194 21.82 31.41 -2.35
C GLY A 194 20.37 31.14 -1.87
N PRO A 195 19.61 32.18 -1.51
CA PRO A 195 18.98 32.30 -0.20
C PRO A 195 17.74 31.43 0.00
N ALA A 196 17.59 31.00 1.25
CA ALA A 196 16.35 30.53 1.84
C ALA A 196 15.21 31.51 1.55
N GLY A 197 14.06 31.03 1.07
CA GLY A 197 12.88 31.89 1.00
C GLY A 197 11.66 31.39 0.22
N VAL A 198 11.75 30.40 -0.68
CA VAL A 198 10.60 30.10 -1.57
C VAL A 198 10.17 28.62 -1.61
N GLU A 199 10.96 27.67 -1.08
CA GLU A 199 10.61 26.23 -1.18
C GLU A 199 9.66 25.69 -0.09
N ALA A 200 9.39 26.45 0.97
CA ALA A 200 8.54 25.98 2.08
C ALA A 200 7.05 25.77 1.69
N LEU A 201 6.59 26.33 0.57
CA LEU A 201 5.19 26.17 0.13
C LEU A 201 4.98 25.00 -0.85
N HIS A 202 6.03 24.51 -1.53
CA HIS A 202 5.89 23.40 -2.48
C HIS A 202 6.04 22.01 -1.84
N GLU A 203 6.70 21.91 -0.68
CA GLU A 203 6.90 20.62 0.00
C GLU A 203 5.62 20.09 0.67
N SER A 204 4.74 20.98 1.10
CA SER A 204 3.42 20.63 1.67
C SER A 204 2.49 19.98 0.64
N PHE A 205 2.60 20.36 -0.64
CA PHE A 205 1.75 19.81 -1.70
C PHE A 205 2.20 18.40 -2.13
N ALA A 206 3.50 18.15 -2.18
CA ALA A 206 4.05 16.83 -2.52
C ALA A 206 3.79 15.78 -1.41
N ARG A 207 3.85 16.16 -0.12
CA ARG A 207 3.51 15.25 0.98
C ARG A 207 2.01 14.91 1.04
N ARG A 208 1.13 15.81 0.60
CA ARG A 208 -0.33 15.60 0.62
C ARG A 208 -0.82 14.70 -0.53
N LEU A 209 -0.07 14.60 -1.64
CA LEU A 209 -0.38 13.71 -2.77
C LEU A 209 0.09 12.27 -2.58
N VAL A 210 1.11 12.02 -1.74
CA VAL A 210 1.63 10.66 -1.47
C VAL A 210 1.11 10.09 -0.14
N GLY A 211 0.69 10.94 0.81
CA GLY A 211 0.39 10.52 2.18
C GLY A 211 -1.05 10.07 2.50
N ARG A 212 -1.97 9.94 1.53
CA ARG A 212 -3.40 9.69 1.85
C ARG A 212 -4.01 8.39 1.31
N THR A 213 -3.19 7.45 0.84
CA THR A 213 -3.64 6.09 0.42
C THR A 213 -3.14 4.96 1.31
N LEU A 214 -2.45 5.25 2.42
CA LEU A 214 -2.22 4.26 3.48
C LEU A 214 -3.36 4.35 4.50
N ILE A 215 -4.57 4.01 4.05
CA ILE A 215 -5.60 3.51 4.96
C ILE A 215 -5.07 2.16 5.45
N THR A 216 -4.69 2.15 6.72
CA THR A 216 -4.32 0.96 7.48
C THR A 216 -5.45 -0.06 7.37
N GLY A 217 -5.31 -1.02 6.47
CA GLY A 217 -6.02 -2.28 6.52
C GLY A 217 -5.55 -3.04 7.75
N LYS A 218 -6.06 -2.67 8.93
CA LYS A 218 -6.11 -3.57 10.08
C LYS A 218 -7.09 -4.68 9.72
N SER A 219 -6.55 -5.71 9.07
CA SER A 219 -7.20 -7.01 8.94
C SER A 219 -7.30 -7.61 10.34
N THR A 220 -8.39 -7.32 11.05
CA THR A 220 -8.81 -8.13 12.19
C THR A 220 -9.45 -9.39 11.63
N SER A 221 -8.60 -10.39 11.38
CA SER A 221 -9.03 -11.77 11.21
C SER A 221 -9.54 -12.26 12.58
N SER A 222 -10.84 -12.08 12.85
CA SER A 222 -11.53 -12.86 13.87
C SER A 222 -12.08 -14.10 13.18
N ILE A 223 -11.36 -15.20 13.35
CA ILE A 223 -11.84 -16.56 13.10
C ILE A 223 -12.97 -16.79 14.10
N ASN A 224 -14.23 -16.60 13.68
CA ASN A 224 -15.38 -17.15 14.38
C ASN A 224 -15.66 -18.53 13.79
N HIS A 225 -15.12 -19.55 14.44
CA HIS A 225 -15.69 -20.88 14.40
C HIS A 225 -17.02 -20.86 15.16
N GLY A 226 -18.12 -20.92 14.42
CA GLY A 226 -19.46 -21.08 14.95
C GLY A 226 -20.28 -21.97 14.03
N LEU A 227 -20.00 -23.27 14.08
CA LEU A 227 -20.85 -24.32 13.54
C LEU A 227 -22.16 -24.33 14.33
N GLY A 228 -23.18 -23.65 13.81
CA GLY A 228 -24.57 -23.81 14.23
C GLY A 228 -25.31 -24.60 13.16
N MET A 229 -25.34 -25.93 13.33
CA MET A 229 -26.25 -26.82 12.59
C MET A 229 -27.68 -26.52 13.05
N ASP A 230 -28.46 -25.85 12.21
CA ASP A 230 -29.93 -25.89 12.32
C ASP A 230 -30.43 -27.18 11.68
N GLN A 231 -30.78 -28.15 12.55
CA GLN A 231 -31.61 -29.28 12.17
C GLN A 231 -33.03 -28.79 11.90
N ALA A 232 -33.38 -28.67 10.63
CA ALA A 232 -34.77 -28.61 10.21
C ALA A 232 -35.45 -29.95 10.59
N ARG A 233 -36.32 -29.92 11.60
CA ARG A 233 -37.25 -31.00 11.90
C ARG A 233 -38.29 -31.05 10.80
N PHE A 234 -38.23 -32.10 10.00
CA PHE A 234 -39.29 -32.50 9.08
C PHE A 234 -40.40 -33.17 9.91
N VAL A 235 -41.58 -32.57 9.96
CA VAL A 235 -42.82 -33.19 10.44
C VAL A 235 -43.67 -33.44 9.20
N PRO A 236 -44.01 -34.70 8.85
CA PRO A 236 -45.05 -34.94 7.88
C PRO A 236 -46.43 -34.95 8.57
N ASP A 237 -47.35 -34.16 8.02
CA ASP A 237 -48.79 -34.33 8.23
C ASP A 237 -49.31 -35.44 7.28
N ASP A 238 -50.31 -36.17 7.78
CA ASP A 238 -51.17 -37.21 7.20
C ASP A 238 -50.62 -38.66 7.08
#